data_AF-A0A371JBE0-F1
#
_entry.id   AF-A0A371JBE0-F1
#
_cell.length_a   1.000
_cell.length_b   1.000
_cell.length_c   1.000
_cell.angle_alpha   90.00
_cell.angle_beta   90.00
_cell.angle_gamma   90.00
#
_symmetry.space_group_name_H-M   'P 1'
#
loop_
_entity.id
_entity.type
_entity.pdbx_description
1 polymer ?
#
loop_
_entity_poly.entity_id
_entity_poly.type
_entity_poly.pdbx_seq_one_letter_code
_entity_poly.pdbx_strand_id
1 'polypeptide(L)'
;MKKLNIIILCLCVLFFKSANICIASQSRLELMNGSTSNINSVNKATITTEAKTTNTEKINTTDTTTADVGTTDTQSTTTTDTTDAGASVTDTTTETTTDTTTDTTTETTTDMGTTSTDTSTTTTDTSKIDSATEVSVVNAEEIDLGDYLESMAIGEKQLISATVIPTDTTDQTLAYSSSNEEVATINGLGRITAVSVGTTKITVKCGKVKNSFKLQVKKSNDVEVTDIEIGNYEEEMEVDKSQAISATVIPSDATDTTVKYSSSDSEVATVLSTGEVKAKAKGTVVITVKAGDISKEIEITVKVATTKIEVNKSYVVLKPEEEFQLKANALPSDALQTMTYEAEDKEIATVESNGTIHAKSIGTTSILASNGDMSTAITVIVNEIGSSEQTTEENVSIEATSNRVQNISENDAELISKIENNFDDIEVNVKECNVVNKSILKALYETGKTIHILGEGYTLTIKGSDIVNYENELNTNINVEKENNKLTFVINEGKNLPGLITLQLSEGGYKYLYLFNEAKNKYQQLKVKDFSNFDIDTSGKYTLSVDKLNVIPISIIAIIIASVIALGLVITYIVVKKQYWFW
;
A
#
# COMPACT_ATOMS: atom_id res chain seq x y z
N MET A 1 -6.75 51.73 -41.97
CA MET A 1 -6.37 50.30 -42.01
C MET A 1 -4.89 49.99 -41.72
N LYS A 2 -3.89 50.86 -42.00
CA LYS A 2 -2.49 50.56 -41.61
C LYS A 2 -2.14 50.71 -40.11
N LYS A 3 -2.87 51.52 -39.32
CA LYS A 3 -2.62 51.65 -37.86
C LYS A 3 -3.24 50.56 -36.99
N LEU A 4 -4.31 49.89 -37.45
CA LEU A 4 -4.98 48.82 -36.69
C LEU A 4 -4.22 47.48 -36.81
N ASN A 5 -3.62 47.21 -37.97
CA ASN A 5 -2.74 46.04 -38.16
C ASN A 5 -1.44 46.14 -37.35
N ILE A 6 -0.92 47.33 -37.05
CA ILE A 6 0.28 47.51 -36.20
C ILE A 6 -0.03 47.22 -34.73
N ILE A 7 -1.23 47.54 -34.26
CA ILE A 7 -1.65 47.26 -32.87
C ILE A 7 -1.90 45.75 -32.67
N ILE A 8 -2.52 45.08 -33.64
CA ILE A 8 -2.73 43.62 -33.61
C ILE A 8 -1.40 42.86 -33.72
N LEU A 9 -0.44 43.35 -34.52
CA LEU A 9 0.91 42.77 -34.58
C LEU A 9 1.71 43.00 -33.28
N CYS A 10 1.58 44.17 -32.63
CA CYS A 10 2.21 44.44 -31.33
C CYS A 10 1.61 43.59 -30.19
N LEU A 11 0.30 43.35 -30.18
CA LEU A 11 -0.35 42.50 -29.19
C LEU A 11 0.01 41.01 -29.36
N CYS A 12 0.17 40.52 -30.60
CA CYS A 12 0.66 39.17 -30.86
C CYS A 12 2.14 38.97 -30.47
N VAL A 13 3.00 39.98 -30.64
CA VAL A 13 4.41 39.91 -30.24
C VAL A 13 4.57 39.98 -28.71
N LEU A 14 3.68 40.68 -27.99
CA LEU A 14 3.67 40.71 -26.53
C LEU A 14 3.14 39.40 -25.91
N PHE A 15 2.14 38.75 -26.54
CA PHE A 15 1.63 37.44 -26.11
C PHE A 15 2.61 36.28 -26.35
N PHE A 16 3.43 36.34 -27.41
CA PHE A 16 4.48 35.34 -27.65
C PHE A 16 5.72 35.53 -26.76
N LYS A 17 5.94 36.72 -26.19
CA LYS A 17 7.05 36.97 -25.25
C LYS A 17 6.73 36.56 -23.81
N SER A 18 5.47 36.52 -23.40
CA SER A 18 5.06 36.05 -22.06
C SER A 18 4.89 34.53 -21.97
N ALA A 19 4.59 33.85 -23.08
CA ALA A 19 4.54 32.37 -23.13
C ALA A 19 5.94 31.71 -23.12
N ASN A 20 6.98 32.42 -23.58
CA ASN A 20 8.37 31.94 -23.57
C ASN A 20 9.16 32.29 -22.30
N ILE A 21 8.53 32.88 -21.27
CA ILE A 21 9.15 33.10 -19.94
C ILE A 21 8.72 32.03 -18.92
N CYS A 22 7.79 31.13 -19.27
CA CYS A 22 7.31 30.08 -18.36
C CYS A 22 7.87 28.67 -18.64
N ILE A 23 8.76 28.51 -19.63
CA ILE A 23 9.51 27.26 -19.87
C ILE A 23 10.99 27.60 -20.04
N ALA A 24 11.59 28.14 -18.98
CA ALA A 24 13.03 28.35 -18.87
C ALA A 24 13.44 28.47 -17.39
N SER A 25 13.24 27.42 -16.60
CA SER A 25 13.94 27.26 -15.32
C SER A 25 14.08 25.80 -14.87
N GLN A 26 14.41 24.89 -15.79
CA GLN A 26 15.17 23.63 -15.60
C GLN A 26 15.45 23.21 -17.06
N SER A 27 16.67 23.13 -17.62
CA SER A 27 17.95 22.70 -17.08
C SER A 27 19.07 23.18 -18.02
N ARG A 28 20.21 23.64 -17.49
CA ARG A 28 21.52 23.74 -18.17
C ARG A 28 22.55 23.98 -17.05
N LEU A 29 23.60 23.18 -16.83
CA LEU A 29 24.74 22.80 -17.68
C LEU A 29 25.12 21.32 -17.35
N GLU A 30 25.82 20.53 -18.16
CA GLU A 30 27.03 20.86 -18.92
C GLU A 30 27.31 19.86 -20.05
N LEU A 31 28.03 20.32 -21.08
CA LEU A 31 28.49 19.58 -22.25
C LEU A 31 29.84 18.93 -21.97
N MET A 32 30.02 17.66 -22.34
CA MET A 32 31.31 17.16 -22.85
C MET A 32 31.12 16.12 -23.97
N ASN A 33 31.55 16.52 -25.17
CA ASN A 33 32.10 15.78 -26.31
C ASN A 33 31.60 14.36 -26.67
N GLY A 34 30.90 14.31 -27.81
CA GLY A 34 31.46 13.78 -29.06
C GLY A 34 31.51 12.25 -29.26
N SER A 35 30.63 11.72 -30.11
CA SER A 35 31.04 11.02 -31.35
C SER A 35 29.83 10.70 -32.23
N THR A 36 30.04 10.84 -33.53
CA THR A 36 29.10 10.67 -34.64
C THR A 36 28.90 9.21 -35.04
N SER A 37 27.67 8.79 -35.41
CA SER A 37 27.35 8.06 -36.66
C SER A 37 25.87 7.59 -36.63
N ASN A 38 25.06 8.02 -37.62
CA ASN A 38 24.42 7.21 -38.69
C ASN A 38 23.36 6.19 -38.22
N ILE A 39 22.21 5.91 -38.85
CA ILE A 39 21.51 6.26 -40.10
C ILE A 39 20.11 5.57 -39.98
N ASN A 40 19.02 6.20 -40.48
CA ASN A 40 17.73 5.63 -40.98
C ASN A 40 16.91 4.65 -40.08
N SER A 41 15.58 4.51 -40.13
CA SER A 41 14.50 4.99 -40.99
C SER A 41 13.16 4.54 -40.35
N VAL A 42 12.18 5.44 -40.32
CA VAL A 42 10.75 5.25 -40.65
C VAL A 42 10.06 3.95 -40.19
N ASN A 43 9.10 4.05 -39.26
CA ASN A 43 7.71 3.72 -39.58
C ASN A 43 6.67 4.33 -38.62
N LYS A 44 5.49 4.54 -39.19
CA LYS A 44 4.39 5.42 -38.79
C LYS A 44 3.13 4.55 -38.71
N ALA A 45 2.44 4.51 -37.56
CA ALA A 45 0.99 4.30 -37.44
C ALA A 45 0.58 4.41 -35.96
N THR A 46 -0.13 5.45 -35.53
CA THR A 46 -1.61 5.62 -35.52
C THR A 46 -2.23 5.08 -34.24
N ILE A 47 -2.67 6.03 -33.42
CA ILE A 47 -3.49 5.88 -32.22
C ILE A 47 -4.95 5.66 -32.66
N THR A 48 -5.60 4.63 -32.13
CA THR A 48 -7.05 4.46 -32.22
C THR A 48 -7.60 4.30 -30.80
N THR A 49 -8.29 5.33 -30.33
CA THR A 49 -9.17 5.31 -29.16
C THR A 49 -10.54 4.80 -29.60
N GLU A 50 -11.07 3.75 -28.96
CA GLU A 50 -12.48 3.40 -29.03
C GLU A 50 -13.14 3.54 -27.66
N ALA A 51 -14.25 4.28 -27.67
CA ALA A 51 -15.18 4.47 -26.57
C ALA A 51 -16.16 3.30 -26.51
N LYS A 52 -16.58 2.91 -25.30
CA LYS A 52 -17.74 2.05 -25.08
C LYS A 52 -18.63 2.59 -23.96
N THR A 53 -19.74 3.20 -24.36
CA THR A 53 -20.99 3.36 -23.61
C THR A 53 -21.84 2.08 -23.88
N THR A 54 -22.77 1.53 -23.11
CA THR A 54 -23.61 1.91 -21.94
C THR A 54 -24.22 0.58 -21.43
N ASN A 55 -24.49 0.42 -20.13
CA ASN A 55 -25.88 0.21 -19.64
C ASN A 55 -25.95 0.03 -18.12
N THR A 56 -26.95 0.72 -17.59
CA THR A 56 -27.39 0.79 -16.20
C THR A 56 -28.56 -0.17 -16.01
N GLU A 57 -28.59 -0.94 -14.93
CA GLU A 57 -29.85 -1.20 -14.24
C GLU A 57 -29.64 -1.30 -12.73
N LYS A 58 -30.58 -0.66 -12.01
CA LYS A 58 -30.61 -0.38 -10.58
C LYS A 58 -31.05 -1.63 -9.80
N ILE A 59 -30.52 -1.81 -8.59
CA ILE A 59 -31.35 -2.07 -7.39
C ILE A 59 -30.78 -1.23 -6.24
N ASN A 60 -31.69 -0.57 -5.53
CA ASN A 60 -31.45 0.41 -4.49
C ASN A 60 -31.85 -0.20 -3.12
N THR A 61 -31.27 0.36 -2.05
CA THR A 61 -31.82 0.52 -0.68
C THR A 61 -31.98 -0.75 0.19
N THR A 62 -31.62 -0.80 1.49
CA THR A 62 -31.32 0.24 2.49
C THR A 62 -30.64 -0.40 3.72
N ASP A 63 -29.99 0.47 4.51
CA ASP A 63 -29.93 0.49 5.99
C ASP A 63 -29.06 -0.52 6.76
N THR A 64 -27.95 -0.05 7.35
CA THR A 64 -27.75 0.39 8.78
C THR A 64 -27.81 -0.80 9.76
N THR A 65 -26.86 -1.06 10.65
CA THR A 65 -26.15 -0.18 11.60
C THR A 65 -24.99 -0.95 12.25
N THR A 66 -23.87 -0.25 12.45
CA THR A 66 -22.91 -0.27 13.58
C THR A 66 -22.94 -1.42 14.59
N ALA A 67 -21.79 -2.09 14.69
CA ALA A 67 -21.22 -2.57 15.95
C ALA A 67 -20.64 -1.37 16.73
N ASP A 68 -20.82 -1.32 18.05
CA ASP A 68 -19.79 -0.78 18.94
C ASP A 68 -19.90 -1.22 20.43
N VAL A 69 -18.72 -1.34 21.03
CA VAL A 69 -18.23 -1.41 22.43
C VAL A 69 -19.10 -1.96 23.59
N GLY A 70 -18.44 -2.79 24.43
CA GLY A 70 -18.76 -2.91 25.86
C GLY A 70 -17.81 -3.82 26.65
N THR A 71 -17.13 -3.26 27.65
CA THR A 71 -15.95 -3.74 28.39
C THR A 71 -16.22 -4.61 29.64
N THR A 72 -15.14 -5.24 30.19
CA THR A 72 -14.82 -5.56 31.63
C THR A 72 -15.82 -6.48 32.38
N ASP A 73 -15.49 -7.49 33.21
CA ASP A 73 -14.37 -7.72 34.13
C ASP A 73 -14.57 -9.07 34.88
N THR A 74 -13.50 -9.65 35.46
CA THR A 74 -13.46 -10.69 36.55
C THR A 74 -14.17 -12.05 36.33
N GLN A 75 -13.66 -13.22 36.74
CA GLN A 75 -12.78 -13.67 37.84
C GLN A 75 -12.09 -14.97 37.35
N SER A 76 -10.77 -15.09 37.48
CA SER A 76 -10.08 -15.88 38.52
C SER A 76 -10.50 -17.34 38.62
N THR A 77 -9.61 -18.28 38.29
CA THR A 77 -8.85 -19.08 39.28
C THR A 77 -8.25 -20.35 38.66
N THR A 78 -6.95 -20.54 38.89
CA THR A 78 -6.20 -21.81 39.14
C THR A 78 -6.32 -22.98 38.17
N THR A 79 -5.29 -23.75 37.82
CA THR A 79 -3.83 -23.77 38.05
C THR A 79 -3.34 -25.04 37.33
N THR A 80 -2.06 -25.04 36.94
CA THR A 80 -1.10 -26.17 36.97
C THR A 80 -1.45 -27.40 36.14
N ASP A 81 -0.72 -27.62 35.05
CA ASP A 81 0.53 -28.42 35.01
C ASP A 81 0.20 -29.91 34.96
N THR A 82 0.83 -30.79 34.19
CA THR A 82 2.03 -30.78 33.33
C THR A 82 2.09 -32.21 32.79
N THR A 83 2.78 -32.41 31.64
CA THR A 83 3.63 -33.60 31.32
C THR A 83 2.94 -34.97 31.22
N ASP A 84 3.33 -35.93 30.39
CA ASP A 84 4.42 -36.15 29.44
C ASP A 84 4.15 -37.52 28.76
N ALA A 85 4.81 -37.76 27.62
CA ALA A 85 5.24 -39.03 27.04
C ALA A 85 4.24 -40.19 26.79
N GLY A 86 4.12 -40.54 25.50
CA GLY A 86 4.99 -41.59 24.97
C GLY A 86 4.41 -43.01 24.74
N ALA A 87 4.64 -43.49 23.50
CA ALA A 87 4.73 -44.89 23.03
C ALA A 87 3.43 -45.71 22.96
N SER A 88 2.97 -46.18 21.78
CA SER A 88 3.52 -47.19 20.84
C SER A 88 3.11 -48.64 21.17
N VAL A 89 3.02 -49.47 20.11
CA VAL A 89 2.90 -50.96 20.03
C VAL A 89 1.43 -51.45 19.90
N THR A 90 0.91 -51.79 18.70
CA THR A 90 1.06 -53.03 17.85
C THR A 90 0.61 -54.35 18.47
N ASP A 91 -0.45 -54.97 17.93
CA ASP A 91 -0.54 -56.35 17.37
C ASP A 91 -2.03 -56.68 17.11
N THR A 92 -2.49 -57.05 15.92
CA THR A 92 -2.33 -58.31 15.14
C THR A 92 -2.77 -59.58 15.87
N THR A 93 -3.91 -60.16 15.46
CA THR A 93 -4.26 -61.60 15.29
C THR A 93 -5.81 -61.74 15.35
N THR A 94 -6.53 -62.72 14.81
CA THR A 94 -6.45 -63.70 13.70
C THR A 94 -7.84 -64.38 13.69
N GLU A 95 -8.35 -64.71 12.50
CA GLU A 95 -9.38 -65.71 12.10
C GLU A 95 -10.36 -66.31 13.15
N THR A 96 -11.67 -66.43 12.85
CA THR A 96 -12.31 -67.48 12.01
C THR A 96 -13.84 -67.57 12.25
N THR A 97 -14.56 -68.01 11.21
CA THR A 97 -15.84 -68.76 11.14
C THR A 97 -17.22 -68.07 11.26
N THR A 98 -17.90 -68.04 10.10
CA THR A 98 -19.30 -68.44 9.77
C THR A 98 -20.45 -68.10 10.74
N ASP A 99 -21.49 -67.40 10.26
CA ASP A 99 -22.61 -68.02 9.55
C ASP A 99 -23.55 -66.97 8.89
N THR A 100 -24.39 -67.45 7.99
CA THR A 100 -25.21 -66.75 6.98
C THR A 100 -26.55 -66.25 7.56
N THR A 101 -27.02 -65.05 7.17
CA THR A 101 -28.44 -64.81 6.79
C THR A 101 -28.64 -63.44 6.13
N THR A 102 -29.40 -63.49 5.03
CA THR A 102 -30.07 -62.44 4.26
C THR A 102 -30.96 -61.54 5.13
N ASP A 103 -30.96 -60.22 4.94
CA ASP A 103 -32.14 -59.46 4.43
C ASP A 103 -31.83 -57.97 4.19
N THR A 104 -32.53 -57.42 3.21
CA THR A 104 -32.46 -56.04 2.71
C THR A 104 -33.55 -55.18 3.37
N THR A 105 -33.26 -53.96 3.81
CA THR A 105 -34.28 -52.89 3.89
C THR A 105 -33.69 -51.48 3.83
N THR A 106 -33.89 -50.87 2.66
CA THR A 106 -34.48 -49.56 2.35
C THR A 106 -34.29 -48.38 3.31
N GLU A 107 -33.68 -47.34 2.75
CA GLU A 107 -33.61 -45.96 3.23
C GLU A 107 -34.95 -45.22 3.13
N THR A 108 -35.17 -44.29 4.06
CA THR A 108 -36.29 -43.35 4.06
C THR A 108 -35.73 -41.94 4.12
N THR A 109 -36.09 -41.04 3.21
CA THR A 109 -36.08 -39.59 3.45
C THR A 109 -37.22 -38.89 2.71
N THR A 110 -38.21 -38.52 3.52
CA THR A 110 -38.94 -37.24 3.63
C THR A 110 -39.20 -36.32 2.41
N ASP A 111 -40.49 -36.00 2.38
CA ASP A 111 -41.33 -35.07 1.63
C ASP A 111 -41.12 -33.57 1.96
N MET A 112 -41.43 -32.70 0.98
CA MET A 112 -41.97 -31.35 1.19
C MET A 112 -43.03 -31.07 0.12
N GLY A 113 -44.26 -30.82 0.56
CA GLY A 113 -45.45 -30.81 -0.26
C GLY A 113 -45.76 -29.51 -1.03
N THR A 114 -46.87 -29.57 -1.76
CA THR A 114 -47.66 -28.40 -2.18
C THR A 114 -49.15 -28.76 -2.31
N THR A 115 -49.95 -27.71 -2.19
CA THR A 115 -51.35 -27.63 -1.82
C THR A 115 -52.34 -27.96 -2.95
N SER A 116 -53.51 -28.46 -2.52
CA SER A 116 -54.73 -28.74 -3.26
C SER A 116 -55.27 -27.58 -4.12
N THR A 117 -55.83 -27.90 -5.28
CA THR A 117 -57.00 -27.16 -5.81
C THR A 117 -57.95 -28.15 -6.49
N ASP A 118 -59.20 -28.05 -6.07
CA ASP A 118 -60.35 -28.90 -6.33
C ASP A 118 -60.93 -28.64 -7.73
N THR A 119 -61.29 -29.68 -8.49
CA THR A 119 -62.35 -29.62 -9.51
C THR A 119 -62.89 -31.02 -9.79
N SER A 120 -64.11 -31.22 -9.32
CA SER A 120 -65.06 -32.28 -9.65
C SER A 120 -65.17 -32.55 -11.16
N THR A 121 -65.27 -33.82 -11.57
CA THR A 121 -66.44 -34.33 -12.31
C THR A 121 -66.39 -35.85 -12.57
N THR A 122 -67.42 -36.51 -12.04
CA THR A 122 -68.26 -37.52 -12.71
C THR A 122 -67.66 -38.89 -13.07
N THR A 123 -68.04 -39.87 -12.24
CA THR A 123 -68.17 -41.29 -12.58
C THR A 123 -69.01 -41.51 -13.84
N THR A 124 -68.50 -42.26 -14.81
CA THR A 124 -69.33 -43.07 -15.71
C THR A 124 -68.72 -44.45 -15.80
N ASP A 125 -69.41 -45.41 -15.19
CA ASP A 125 -69.23 -46.84 -15.33
C ASP A 125 -69.72 -47.24 -16.73
N THR A 126 -68.89 -47.88 -17.55
CA THR A 126 -69.37 -48.88 -18.52
C THR A 126 -68.25 -49.72 -19.15
N SER A 127 -68.47 -51.03 -19.04
CA SER A 127 -68.14 -52.09 -20.01
C SER A 127 -66.67 -52.36 -20.35
N LYS A 128 -66.20 -53.46 -19.75
CA LYS A 128 -65.26 -54.42 -20.30
C LYS A 128 -65.61 -54.75 -21.76
N ILE A 129 -64.74 -54.36 -22.70
CA ILE A 129 -64.67 -54.94 -24.05
C ILE A 129 -63.29 -55.56 -24.17
N ASP A 130 -63.30 -56.88 -24.18
CA ASP A 130 -62.16 -57.71 -24.58
C ASP A 130 -61.98 -57.55 -26.09
N SER A 131 -60.94 -56.81 -26.47
CA SER A 131 -60.45 -56.76 -27.84
C SER A 131 -58.94 -56.61 -27.75
N ALA A 132 -58.26 -57.74 -27.61
CA ALA A 132 -56.82 -57.83 -27.78
C ALA A 132 -56.47 -57.44 -29.23
N THR A 133 -56.24 -56.15 -29.44
CA THR A 133 -55.53 -55.66 -30.61
C THR A 133 -54.12 -56.24 -30.53
N GLU A 134 -53.76 -57.15 -31.44
CA GLU A 134 -52.36 -57.48 -31.67
C GLU A 134 -51.65 -56.18 -32.04
N VAL A 135 -50.93 -55.59 -31.09
CA VAL A 135 -50.08 -54.44 -31.34
C VAL A 135 -49.01 -54.91 -32.31
N SER A 136 -49.06 -54.42 -33.55
CA SER A 136 -48.05 -54.71 -34.56
C SER A 136 -46.70 -54.20 -34.07
N VAL A 137 -45.79 -55.11 -33.74
CA VAL A 137 -44.43 -54.77 -33.31
C VAL A 137 -43.65 -54.24 -34.52
N VAL A 138 -43.32 -52.95 -34.50
CA VAL A 138 -42.40 -52.34 -35.46
C VAL A 138 -40.98 -52.57 -34.93
N ASN A 139 -40.17 -53.28 -35.69
CA ASN A 139 -38.79 -53.60 -35.31
C ASN A 139 -37.84 -52.52 -35.82
N ALA A 140 -36.76 -52.27 -35.07
CA ALA A 140 -35.65 -51.45 -35.54
C ALA A 140 -35.03 -52.06 -36.80
N GLU A 141 -34.73 -51.23 -37.79
CA GLU A 141 -34.05 -51.62 -39.02
C GLU A 141 -32.60 -51.11 -39.03
N GLU A 142 -32.38 -49.90 -38.51
CA GLU A 142 -31.09 -49.22 -38.52
C GLU A 142 -30.86 -48.41 -37.22
N ILE A 143 -29.58 -48.17 -36.91
CA ILE A 143 -29.16 -47.24 -35.85
C ILE A 143 -28.24 -46.21 -36.50
N ASP A 144 -28.66 -44.95 -36.52
CA ASP A 144 -27.80 -43.83 -36.85
C ASP A 144 -27.06 -43.38 -35.59
N LEU A 145 -25.74 -43.28 -35.65
CA LEU A 145 -24.91 -42.89 -34.50
C LEU A 145 -24.77 -41.36 -34.37
N GLY A 146 -25.23 -40.60 -35.37
CA GLY A 146 -25.00 -39.17 -35.49
C GLY A 146 -23.51 -38.83 -35.66
N ASP A 147 -23.15 -37.60 -35.28
CA ASP A 147 -21.76 -37.15 -35.29
C ASP A 147 -20.99 -37.71 -34.08
N TYR A 148 -19.81 -38.25 -34.34
CA TYR A 148 -18.90 -38.75 -33.31
C TYR A 148 -17.43 -38.50 -33.68
N LEU A 149 -16.56 -38.47 -32.67
CA LEU A 149 -15.12 -38.40 -32.85
C LEU A 149 -14.53 -39.81 -32.99
N GLU A 150 -13.79 -40.06 -34.07
CA GLU A 150 -13.03 -41.30 -34.26
C GLU A 150 -11.69 -41.32 -33.50
N SER A 151 -11.23 -40.16 -33.02
CA SER A 151 -9.97 -39.99 -32.27
C SER A 151 -10.19 -39.08 -31.07
N MET A 152 -9.68 -39.48 -29.90
CA MET A 152 -9.74 -38.71 -28.64
C MET A 152 -8.37 -38.72 -27.92
N ALA A 153 -8.08 -37.69 -27.13
CA ALA A 153 -6.99 -37.72 -26.16
C ALA A 153 -7.43 -38.40 -24.85
N ILE A 154 -6.49 -38.96 -24.08
CA ILE A 154 -6.79 -39.53 -22.75
C ILE A 154 -7.52 -38.49 -21.88
N GLY A 155 -8.60 -38.91 -21.22
CA GLY A 155 -9.41 -38.07 -20.35
C GLY A 155 -10.54 -37.30 -21.05
N GLU A 156 -10.50 -37.17 -22.37
CA GLU A 156 -11.59 -36.54 -23.12
C GLU A 156 -12.90 -37.32 -23.00
N LYS A 157 -14.01 -36.60 -23.18
CA LYS A 157 -15.37 -37.13 -23.13
C LYS A 157 -16.15 -36.69 -24.36
N GLN A 158 -16.95 -37.59 -24.93
CA GLN A 158 -17.91 -37.27 -25.98
C GLN A 158 -19.26 -37.93 -25.69
N LEU A 159 -20.35 -37.34 -26.15
CA LEU A 159 -21.70 -37.90 -26.05
C LEU A 159 -22.18 -38.20 -27.47
N ILE A 160 -22.59 -39.44 -27.73
CA ILE A 160 -23.16 -39.82 -29.04
C ILE A 160 -24.69 -39.75 -28.99
N SER A 161 -25.29 -39.17 -30.03
CA SER A 161 -26.74 -38.95 -30.14
C SER A 161 -27.37 -40.00 -31.06
N ALA A 162 -27.28 -41.27 -30.65
CA ALA A 162 -27.77 -42.37 -31.47
C ALA A 162 -29.30 -42.37 -31.61
N THR A 163 -29.81 -42.63 -32.81
CA THR A 163 -31.26 -42.69 -33.12
C THR A 163 -31.61 -44.03 -33.79
N VAL A 164 -32.82 -44.53 -33.49
CA VAL A 164 -33.33 -45.80 -34.03
C VAL A 164 -34.26 -45.50 -35.20
N ILE A 165 -34.04 -46.19 -36.31
CA ILE A 165 -34.81 -46.02 -37.55
C ILE A 165 -35.55 -47.34 -37.87
N PRO A 166 -36.87 -47.30 -38.16
CA PRO A 166 -37.73 -46.11 -38.23
C PRO A 166 -38.12 -45.56 -36.84
N THR A 167 -38.50 -44.28 -36.77
CA THR A 167 -38.76 -43.58 -35.50
C THR A 167 -39.99 -44.08 -34.73
N ASP A 168 -40.87 -44.84 -35.39
CA ASP A 168 -42.05 -45.50 -34.81
C ASP A 168 -41.75 -46.94 -34.33
N THR A 169 -40.46 -47.33 -34.27
CA THR A 169 -40.03 -48.58 -33.67
C THR A 169 -40.59 -48.73 -32.26
N THR A 170 -41.17 -49.91 -31.97
CA THR A 170 -41.85 -50.21 -30.70
C THR A 170 -40.88 -50.26 -29.51
N ASP A 171 -39.65 -50.74 -29.71
CA ASP A 171 -38.56 -50.73 -28.72
C ASP A 171 -37.39 -49.86 -29.21
N GLN A 172 -37.17 -48.72 -28.56
CA GLN A 172 -36.08 -47.77 -28.86
C GLN A 172 -34.96 -47.82 -27.81
N THR A 173 -34.91 -48.89 -27.00
CA THR A 173 -33.93 -49.02 -25.93
C THR A 173 -32.54 -49.27 -26.51
N LEU A 174 -31.66 -48.29 -26.35
CA LEU A 174 -30.27 -48.37 -26.79
C LEU A 174 -29.39 -48.98 -25.71
N ALA A 175 -28.59 -49.98 -26.10
CA ALA A 175 -27.55 -50.58 -25.28
C ALA A 175 -26.17 -50.25 -25.86
N TYR A 176 -25.30 -49.70 -25.01
CA TYR A 176 -23.95 -49.26 -25.37
C TYR A 176 -22.90 -50.23 -24.82
N SER A 177 -21.81 -50.43 -25.56
CA SER A 177 -20.69 -51.25 -25.10
C SER A 177 -19.38 -50.84 -25.77
N SER A 178 -18.26 -50.99 -25.05
CA SER A 178 -16.91 -50.88 -25.59
C SER A 178 -16.27 -52.26 -25.67
N SER A 179 -15.51 -52.54 -26.74
CA SER A 179 -14.78 -53.81 -26.83
C SER A 179 -13.58 -53.89 -25.87
N ASN A 180 -13.10 -52.75 -25.38
CA ASN A 180 -12.03 -52.62 -24.41
C ASN A 180 -12.28 -51.38 -23.53
N GLU A 181 -12.80 -51.61 -22.33
CA GLU A 181 -13.09 -50.56 -21.35
C GLU A 181 -11.84 -49.96 -20.71
N GLU A 182 -10.70 -50.64 -20.74
CA GLU A 182 -9.41 -50.07 -20.30
C GLU A 182 -8.93 -48.96 -21.26
N VAL A 183 -9.36 -49.00 -22.53
CA VAL A 183 -9.04 -47.96 -23.53
C VAL A 183 -10.08 -46.84 -23.51
N ALA A 184 -11.38 -47.18 -23.57
CA ALA A 184 -12.45 -46.19 -23.40
C ALA A 184 -13.73 -46.84 -22.86
N THR A 185 -14.41 -46.15 -21.95
CA THR A 185 -15.70 -46.56 -21.38
C THR A 185 -16.85 -45.81 -22.06
N ILE A 186 -18.05 -46.40 -22.08
CA ILE A 186 -19.28 -45.74 -22.52
C ILE A 186 -20.41 -46.08 -21.54
N ASN A 187 -21.15 -45.09 -21.06
CA ASN A 187 -22.26 -45.32 -20.14
C ASN A 187 -23.60 -45.55 -20.87
N GLY A 188 -24.65 -45.90 -20.10
CA GLY A 188 -26.00 -46.14 -20.65
C GLY A 188 -26.67 -44.92 -21.31
N LEU A 189 -26.09 -43.73 -21.20
CA LEU A 189 -26.55 -42.50 -21.85
C LEU A 189 -25.75 -42.19 -23.13
N GLY A 190 -24.81 -43.04 -23.53
CA GLY A 190 -23.95 -42.80 -24.70
C GLY A 190 -22.75 -41.88 -24.45
N ARG A 191 -22.41 -41.57 -23.19
CA ARG A 191 -21.22 -40.76 -22.87
C ARG A 191 -19.97 -41.63 -22.83
N ILE A 192 -19.07 -41.40 -23.77
CA ILE A 192 -17.76 -42.03 -23.89
C ILE A 192 -16.74 -41.27 -23.05
N THR A 193 -15.85 -41.97 -22.34
CA THR A 193 -14.67 -41.42 -21.66
C THR A 193 -13.43 -42.16 -22.13
N ALA A 194 -12.43 -41.45 -22.65
CA ALA A 194 -11.14 -42.01 -23.05
C ALA A 194 -10.28 -42.30 -21.81
N VAL A 195 -9.83 -43.54 -21.63
CA VAL A 195 -9.17 -44.02 -20.41
C VAL A 195 -7.66 -44.21 -20.61
N SER A 196 -7.25 -44.91 -21.66
CA SER A 196 -5.83 -45.16 -21.94
C SER A 196 -5.53 -45.22 -23.44
N VAL A 197 -4.26 -45.03 -23.82
CA VAL A 197 -3.83 -45.06 -25.23
C VAL A 197 -4.14 -46.42 -25.84
N GLY A 198 -4.81 -46.43 -27.00
CA GLY A 198 -5.16 -47.67 -27.67
C GLY A 198 -6.22 -47.49 -28.73
N THR A 199 -6.83 -48.60 -29.14
CA THR A 199 -7.96 -48.58 -30.06
C THR A 199 -9.04 -49.53 -29.55
N THR A 200 -10.27 -49.04 -29.44
CA THR A 200 -11.44 -49.84 -29.04
C THR A 200 -12.59 -49.61 -30.01
N LYS A 201 -13.53 -50.56 -30.08
CA LYS A 201 -14.74 -50.46 -30.89
C LYS A 201 -15.92 -50.15 -29.98
N ILE A 202 -16.58 -49.03 -30.23
CA ILE A 202 -17.83 -48.66 -29.56
C ILE A 202 -18.99 -49.23 -30.35
N THR A 203 -19.88 -49.96 -29.68
CA THR A 203 -21.03 -50.64 -30.30
C THR A 203 -22.32 -50.18 -29.62
N VAL A 204 -23.29 -49.76 -30.42
CA VAL A 204 -24.64 -49.42 -30.01
C VAL A 204 -25.60 -50.47 -30.57
N LYS A 205 -26.54 -50.94 -29.75
CA LYS A 205 -27.52 -51.97 -30.11
C LYS A 205 -28.94 -51.54 -29.75
N CYS A 206 -29.89 -51.92 -30.59
CA CYS A 206 -31.34 -51.80 -30.34
C CYS A 206 -31.98 -53.11 -30.82
N GLY A 207 -32.46 -53.93 -29.90
CA GLY A 207 -32.93 -55.29 -30.22
C GLY A 207 -31.87 -56.13 -30.96
N LYS A 208 -32.14 -56.49 -32.22
CA LYS A 208 -31.24 -57.31 -33.07
C LYS A 208 -30.29 -56.47 -33.94
N VAL A 209 -30.55 -55.17 -34.08
CA VAL A 209 -29.73 -54.27 -34.90
C VAL A 209 -28.57 -53.72 -34.08
N LYS A 210 -27.42 -53.56 -34.73
CA LYS A 210 -26.22 -52.96 -34.12
C LYS A 210 -25.48 -52.08 -35.11
N ASN A 211 -24.93 -50.99 -34.62
CA ASN A 211 -23.97 -50.16 -35.35
C ASN A 211 -22.73 -49.93 -34.48
N SER A 212 -21.57 -49.72 -35.09
CA SER A 212 -20.32 -49.58 -34.36
C SER A 212 -19.26 -48.80 -35.14
N PHE A 213 -18.40 -48.10 -34.44
CA PHE A 213 -17.23 -47.42 -34.99
C PHE A 213 -15.97 -47.76 -34.18
N LYS A 214 -14.79 -47.50 -34.78
CA LYS A 214 -13.51 -47.63 -34.09
C LYS A 214 -13.12 -46.27 -33.50
N LEU A 215 -12.76 -46.28 -32.22
CA LEU A 215 -12.25 -45.13 -31.49
C LEU A 215 -10.76 -45.33 -31.20
N GLN A 216 -9.94 -44.37 -31.63
CA GLN A 216 -8.52 -44.32 -31.31
C GLN A 216 -8.28 -43.34 -30.16
N VAL A 217 -7.72 -43.82 -29.05
CA VAL A 217 -7.29 -42.97 -27.94
C VAL A 217 -5.79 -42.73 -28.07
N LYS A 218 -5.40 -41.46 -28.15
CA LYS A 218 -4.01 -41.01 -28.26
C LYS A 218 -3.54 -40.43 -26.92
N LYS A 219 -2.22 -40.41 -26.71
CA LYS A 219 -1.63 -39.63 -25.62
C LYS A 219 -2.05 -38.18 -25.83
N SER A 220 -2.46 -37.49 -24.75
CA SER A 220 -2.59 -36.04 -24.81
C SER A 220 -1.25 -35.46 -25.25
N ASN A 221 -1.26 -34.48 -26.16
CA ASN A 221 -0.03 -33.76 -26.49
C ASN A 221 0.35 -32.98 -25.23
N ASP A 222 1.32 -33.52 -24.48
CA ASP A 222 1.91 -32.88 -23.33
C ASP A 222 2.68 -31.66 -23.85
N VAL A 223 2.14 -30.47 -23.60
CA VAL A 223 2.81 -29.23 -23.94
C VAL A 223 3.72 -28.89 -22.76
N GLU A 224 5.01 -29.09 -22.96
CA GLU A 224 6.02 -28.84 -21.94
C GLU A 224 6.20 -27.34 -21.68
N VAL A 225 6.54 -26.98 -20.45
CA VAL A 225 6.98 -25.62 -20.11
C VAL A 225 8.35 -25.37 -20.73
N THR A 226 8.47 -24.31 -21.51
CA THR A 226 9.70 -23.93 -22.20
C THR A 226 10.41 -22.74 -21.55
N ASP A 227 9.65 -21.85 -20.90
CA ASP A 227 10.22 -20.71 -20.18
C ASP A 227 9.28 -20.21 -19.08
N ILE A 228 9.82 -19.37 -18.20
CA ILE A 228 9.08 -18.63 -17.17
C ILE A 228 9.45 -17.17 -17.31
N GLU A 229 8.45 -16.33 -17.58
CA GLU A 229 8.60 -14.88 -17.58
C GLU A 229 8.32 -14.34 -16.18
N ILE A 230 9.33 -13.75 -15.54
CA ILE A 230 9.21 -13.12 -14.23
C ILE A 230 8.80 -11.66 -14.43
N GLY A 231 7.77 -11.22 -13.70
CA GLY A 231 7.33 -9.83 -13.70
C GLY A 231 8.32 -8.89 -12.99
N ASN A 232 7.98 -7.60 -12.96
CA ASN A 232 8.80 -6.61 -12.27
C ASN A 232 8.83 -6.89 -10.76
N TYR A 233 10.02 -6.74 -10.15
CA TYR A 233 10.25 -6.84 -8.71
C TYR A 233 11.33 -5.83 -8.30
N GLU A 234 11.42 -5.56 -7.00
CA GLU A 234 12.49 -4.78 -6.39
C GLU A 234 13.62 -5.71 -5.92
N GLU A 235 14.85 -5.47 -6.40
CA GLU A 235 16.03 -6.24 -5.96
C GLU A 235 16.42 -5.93 -4.51
N GLU A 236 16.00 -4.78 -3.98
CA GLU A 236 16.26 -4.36 -2.61
C GLU A 236 14.95 -4.21 -1.83
N MET A 237 14.92 -4.72 -0.60
CA MET A 237 13.78 -4.62 0.30
C MET A 237 14.22 -4.14 1.69
N GLU A 238 13.35 -3.43 2.39
CA GLU A 238 13.53 -3.18 3.83
C GLU A 238 12.93 -4.32 4.66
N VAL A 239 13.51 -4.59 5.83
CA VAL A 239 12.93 -5.53 6.82
C VAL A 239 11.46 -5.20 7.10
N ASP A 240 10.64 -6.24 7.26
CA ASP A 240 9.19 -6.21 7.46
C ASP A 240 8.35 -5.73 6.26
N LYS A 241 8.97 -5.36 5.15
CA LYS A 241 8.25 -5.10 3.89
C LYS A 241 7.95 -6.39 3.13
N SER A 242 6.93 -6.32 2.28
CA SER A 242 6.56 -7.39 1.37
C SER A 242 6.47 -6.87 -0.06
N GLN A 243 6.73 -7.75 -1.03
CA GLN A 243 6.46 -7.52 -2.44
C GLN A 243 5.89 -8.79 -3.09
N ALA A 244 5.19 -8.65 -4.20
CA ALA A 244 4.68 -9.79 -4.96
C ALA A 244 5.51 -9.99 -6.23
N ILE A 245 6.00 -11.21 -6.43
CA ILE A 245 6.63 -11.63 -7.68
C ILE A 245 5.58 -12.37 -8.49
N SER A 246 5.26 -11.84 -9.67
CA SER A 246 4.44 -12.55 -10.64
C SER A 246 5.31 -13.37 -11.58
N ALA A 247 4.80 -14.52 -12.02
CA ALA A 247 5.45 -15.38 -12.98
C ALA A 247 4.43 -15.91 -13.98
N THR A 248 4.78 -15.89 -15.26
CA THR A 248 3.95 -16.38 -16.36
C THR A 248 4.65 -17.57 -17.03
N VAL A 249 3.94 -18.68 -17.16
CA VAL A 249 4.45 -19.91 -17.79
C VAL A 249 4.30 -19.85 -19.31
N ILE A 250 5.36 -20.21 -20.04
CA ILE A 250 5.39 -20.19 -21.50
C ILE A 250 5.68 -21.59 -22.06
N PRO A 251 4.85 -22.11 -22.99
CA PRO A 251 3.65 -21.48 -23.53
C PRO A 251 2.47 -21.54 -22.55
N SER A 252 1.46 -20.69 -22.75
CA SER A 252 0.31 -20.58 -21.84
C SER A 252 -0.60 -21.81 -21.84
N ASP A 253 -0.53 -22.64 -22.88
CA ASP A 253 -1.25 -23.91 -23.03
C ASP A 253 -0.41 -25.12 -22.58
N ALA A 254 0.68 -24.88 -21.84
CA ALA A 254 1.44 -25.93 -21.18
C ALA A 254 0.53 -26.80 -20.30
N THR A 255 0.84 -28.09 -20.25
CA THR A 255 0.01 -29.08 -19.54
C THR A 255 0.12 -28.93 -18.01
N ASP A 256 1.30 -28.53 -17.49
CA ASP A 256 1.49 -28.14 -16.09
C ASP A 256 1.93 -26.68 -16.00
N THR A 257 0.99 -25.80 -15.64
CA THR A 257 1.23 -24.36 -15.43
C THR A 257 1.45 -24.00 -13.96
N THR A 258 1.61 -24.99 -13.08
CA THR A 258 1.77 -24.77 -11.65
C THR A 258 3.11 -24.11 -11.35
N VAL A 259 3.07 -22.87 -10.88
CA VAL A 259 4.26 -22.16 -10.42
C VAL A 259 4.52 -22.47 -8.94
N LYS A 260 5.77 -22.76 -8.61
CA LYS A 260 6.26 -22.98 -7.24
C LYS A 260 7.37 -22.01 -6.93
N TYR A 261 7.31 -21.43 -5.74
CA TYR A 261 8.31 -20.52 -5.22
C TYR A 261 9.04 -21.16 -4.05
N SER A 262 10.33 -20.85 -3.91
CA SER A 262 11.11 -21.22 -2.73
C SER A 262 12.17 -20.16 -2.44
N SER A 263 12.52 -20.02 -1.17
CA SER A 263 13.57 -19.12 -0.71
C SER A 263 14.79 -19.93 -0.31
N SER A 264 16.00 -19.47 -0.67
CA SER A 264 17.24 -20.09 -0.24
C SER A 264 17.51 -19.90 1.26
N ASP A 265 16.92 -18.88 1.89
CA ASP A 265 17.05 -18.58 3.32
C ASP A 265 15.76 -17.93 3.86
N SER A 266 14.96 -18.72 4.57
CA SER A 266 13.70 -18.26 5.18
C SER A 266 13.88 -17.38 6.42
N GLU A 267 15.09 -17.24 6.95
CA GLU A 267 15.38 -16.28 8.02
C GLU A 267 15.65 -14.88 7.46
N VAL A 268 16.17 -14.78 6.23
CA VAL A 268 16.34 -13.50 5.51
C VAL A 268 15.03 -13.06 4.84
N ALA A 269 14.41 -13.92 4.03
CA ALA A 269 13.08 -13.65 3.47
C ALA A 269 12.27 -14.92 3.20
N THR A 270 10.96 -14.85 3.44
CA THR A 270 10.02 -15.94 3.14
C THR A 270 9.27 -15.66 1.85
N VAL A 271 8.90 -16.69 1.11
CA VAL A 271 8.02 -16.58 -0.07
C VAL A 271 6.82 -17.51 0.08
N LEU A 272 5.62 -16.98 -0.15
CA LEU A 272 4.37 -17.74 -0.15
C LEU A 272 4.15 -18.44 -1.50
N SER A 273 3.26 -19.43 -1.54
CA SER A 273 2.88 -20.11 -2.79
C SER A 273 2.22 -19.19 -3.82
N THR A 274 1.75 -18.02 -3.39
CA THR A 274 1.20 -16.95 -4.24
C THR A 274 2.27 -16.09 -4.90
N GLY A 275 3.55 -16.25 -4.55
CA GLY A 275 4.64 -15.38 -5.00
C GLY A 275 4.87 -14.14 -4.14
N GLU A 276 4.15 -13.98 -3.01
CA GLU A 276 4.41 -12.89 -2.07
C GLU A 276 5.67 -13.19 -1.24
N VAL A 277 6.67 -12.31 -1.36
CA VAL A 277 7.91 -12.33 -0.58
C VAL A 277 7.80 -11.35 0.57
N LYS A 278 8.17 -11.80 1.78
CA LYS A 278 8.28 -10.96 2.98
C LYS A 278 9.72 -10.97 3.49
N ALA A 279 10.30 -9.78 3.62
CA ALA A 279 11.61 -9.57 4.19
C ALA A 279 11.58 -9.69 5.72
N LYS A 280 12.48 -10.48 6.31
CA LYS A 280 12.54 -10.76 7.75
C LYS A 280 13.81 -10.23 8.42
N ALA A 281 14.95 -10.37 7.78
CA ALA A 281 16.23 -9.96 8.36
C ALA A 281 17.20 -9.48 7.27
N LYS A 282 18.18 -8.65 7.66
CA LYS A 282 19.24 -8.18 6.77
C LYS A 282 20.00 -9.34 6.15
N GLY A 283 20.20 -9.30 4.84
CA GLY A 283 20.96 -10.33 4.12
C GLY A 283 20.61 -10.35 2.64
N THR A 284 21.23 -11.27 1.90
CA THR A 284 20.93 -11.52 0.49
C THR A 284 20.38 -12.93 0.37
N VAL A 285 19.29 -13.09 -0.38
CA VAL A 285 18.57 -14.34 -0.53
C VAL A 285 18.16 -14.55 -1.98
N VAL A 286 18.19 -15.79 -2.44
CA VAL A 286 17.76 -16.16 -3.79
C VAL A 286 16.35 -16.75 -3.72
N ILE A 287 15.41 -16.16 -4.43
CA ILE A 287 14.08 -16.71 -4.64
C ILE A 287 14.09 -17.52 -5.95
N THR A 288 13.76 -18.80 -5.84
CA THR A 288 13.66 -19.71 -6.99
C THR A 288 12.20 -19.84 -7.40
N VAL A 289 11.92 -19.63 -8.68
CA VAL A 289 10.61 -19.78 -9.32
C VAL A 289 10.67 -20.96 -10.29
N LYS A 290 9.82 -21.96 -10.08
CA LYS A 290 9.83 -23.22 -10.85
C LYS A 290 8.45 -23.53 -11.44
N ALA A 291 8.42 -23.98 -12.69
CA ALA A 291 7.23 -24.51 -13.37
C ALA A 291 7.67 -25.64 -14.31
N GLY A 292 7.07 -26.81 -14.19
CA GLY A 292 7.57 -28.03 -14.84
C GLY A 292 9.04 -28.30 -14.49
N ASP A 293 9.87 -28.47 -15.52
CA ASP A 293 11.33 -28.66 -15.40
C ASP A 293 12.14 -27.36 -15.48
N ILE A 294 11.49 -26.22 -15.74
CA ILE A 294 12.15 -24.91 -15.85
C ILE A 294 12.24 -24.24 -14.48
N SER A 295 13.40 -23.62 -14.20
CA SER A 295 13.68 -22.88 -12.97
C SER A 295 14.34 -21.54 -13.30
N LYS A 296 13.91 -20.48 -12.61
CA LYS A 296 14.53 -19.13 -12.64
C LYS A 296 14.88 -18.74 -11.21
N GLU A 297 15.96 -17.99 -11.07
CA GLU A 297 16.44 -17.48 -9.79
C GLU A 297 16.47 -15.95 -9.85
N ILE A 298 16.01 -15.31 -8.78
CA ILE A 298 16.15 -13.87 -8.57
C ILE A 298 16.83 -13.62 -7.23
N GLU A 299 17.75 -12.67 -7.19
CA GLU A 299 18.44 -12.26 -5.98
C GLU A 299 17.72 -11.07 -5.34
N ILE A 300 17.46 -11.15 -4.03
CA ILE A 300 16.86 -10.08 -3.23
C ILE A 300 17.80 -9.75 -2.08
N THR A 301 18.13 -8.47 -1.93
CA THR A 301 18.91 -7.93 -0.82
C THR A 301 18.00 -7.22 0.17
N VAL A 302 17.92 -7.73 1.39
CA VAL A 302 17.19 -7.13 2.50
C VAL A 302 18.12 -6.22 3.30
N LYS A 303 17.71 -4.97 3.47
CA LYS A 303 18.38 -3.94 4.26
C LYS A 303 17.54 -3.55 5.47
N VAL A 304 18.20 -2.98 6.47
CA VAL A 304 17.53 -2.40 7.64
C VAL A 304 17.53 -0.90 7.46
N ALA A 305 16.34 -0.31 7.45
CA ALA A 305 16.18 1.14 7.30
C ALA A 305 16.77 1.87 8.49
N THR A 306 17.47 2.96 8.19
CA THR A 306 18.02 3.85 9.23
C THR A 306 16.93 4.71 9.83
N THR A 307 16.76 4.67 11.15
CA THR A 307 15.73 5.43 11.88
C THR A 307 16.29 6.70 12.52
N LYS A 308 17.58 6.70 12.88
CA LYS A 308 18.25 7.85 13.51
C LYS A 308 19.75 7.79 13.22
N ILE A 309 20.38 8.96 13.07
CA ILE A 309 21.84 9.09 13.12
C ILE A 309 22.20 9.80 14.42
N GLU A 310 22.93 9.10 15.29
CA GLU A 310 23.45 9.66 16.53
C GLU A 310 24.82 10.25 16.32
N VAL A 311 25.00 11.49 16.76
CA VAL A 311 26.28 12.20 16.71
C VAL A 311 26.76 12.51 18.11
N ASN A 312 28.08 12.50 18.33
CA ASN A 312 28.65 12.85 19.62
C ASN A 312 28.40 14.32 20.00
N LYS A 313 28.23 15.21 19.01
CA LYS A 313 27.80 16.60 19.21
C LYS A 313 26.96 17.07 18.03
N SER A 314 25.83 17.73 18.31
CA SER A 314 24.99 18.41 17.30
C SER A 314 25.49 19.81 16.93
N TYR A 315 26.39 20.37 17.74
CA TYR A 315 27.13 21.59 17.41
C TYR A 315 28.52 21.59 18.02
N VAL A 316 29.45 22.30 17.38
CA VAL A 316 30.82 22.51 17.85
C VAL A 316 31.23 23.96 17.67
N VAL A 317 31.97 24.48 18.65
CA VAL A 317 32.57 25.81 18.61
C VAL A 317 34.08 25.62 18.58
N LEU A 318 34.73 26.14 17.54
CA LEU A 318 36.15 25.94 17.25
C LEU A 318 36.85 27.28 17.03
N LYS A 319 38.16 27.30 17.23
CA LYS A 319 39.04 28.39 16.76
C LYS A 319 39.54 28.08 15.35
N PRO A 320 39.98 29.09 14.57
CA PRO A 320 40.71 28.83 13.33
C PRO A 320 41.88 27.86 13.56
N GLU A 321 42.07 26.91 12.63
CA GLU A 321 43.04 25.82 12.68
C GLU A 321 42.78 24.75 13.77
N GLU A 322 41.66 24.83 14.51
CA GLU A 322 41.26 23.80 15.46
C GLU A 322 40.50 22.66 14.76
N GLU A 323 40.72 21.44 15.26
CA GLU A 323 40.10 20.24 14.73
C GLU A 323 39.10 19.63 15.72
N PHE A 324 38.03 19.03 15.20
CA PHE A 324 37.10 18.24 15.99
C PHE A 324 36.73 16.93 15.31
N GLN A 325 36.90 15.81 16.02
CA GLN A 325 36.45 14.51 15.53
C GLN A 325 34.94 14.34 15.77
N LEU A 326 34.16 14.50 14.71
CA LEU A 326 32.76 14.10 14.69
C LEU A 326 32.67 12.57 14.65
N LYS A 327 31.89 11.99 15.56
CA LYS A 327 31.52 10.57 15.53
C LYS A 327 30.04 10.49 15.23
N ALA A 328 29.67 9.73 14.20
CA ALA A 328 28.28 9.49 13.83
C ALA A 328 28.04 7.98 13.71
N ASN A 329 26.93 7.49 14.26
CA ASN A 329 26.50 6.10 14.16
C ASN A 329 25.03 6.05 13.73
N ALA A 330 24.68 5.09 12.87
CA ALA A 330 23.30 4.88 12.44
C ALA A 330 22.59 3.90 13.38
N LEU A 331 21.33 4.19 13.71
CA LEU A 331 20.44 3.30 14.43
C LEU A 331 19.33 2.80 13.50
N PRO A 332 18.88 1.54 13.68
CA PRO A 332 19.46 0.52 14.57
C PRO A 332 20.87 0.06 14.13
N SER A 333 21.61 -0.62 15.01
CA SER A 333 23.05 -0.94 14.78
C SER A 333 23.32 -1.85 13.57
N ASP A 334 22.30 -2.57 13.12
CA ASP A 334 22.29 -3.41 11.93
C ASP A 334 21.98 -2.63 10.64
N ALA A 335 21.52 -1.38 10.72
CA ALA A 335 21.41 -0.47 9.60
C ALA A 335 22.79 -0.16 8.97
N LEU A 336 22.80 0.56 7.84
CA LEU A 336 24.04 0.90 7.16
C LEU A 336 24.87 1.90 7.99
N GLN A 337 26.02 1.44 8.51
CA GLN A 337 26.89 2.24 9.37
C GLN A 337 27.92 3.09 8.61
N THR A 338 27.98 2.97 7.29
CA THR A 338 28.97 3.72 6.49
C THR A 338 28.54 5.17 6.43
N MET A 339 29.33 6.06 7.03
CA MET A 339 29.06 7.49 7.06
C MET A 339 29.84 8.24 5.98
N THR A 340 29.20 9.25 5.42
CA THR A 340 29.75 10.25 4.51
C THR A 340 29.54 11.63 5.13
N TYR A 341 30.50 12.52 4.92
CA TYR A 341 30.49 13.85 5.51
C TYR A 341 30.70 14.92 4.44
N GLU A 342 29.92 16.00 4.51
CA GLU A 342 30.05 17.13 3.61
C GLU A 342 29.87 18.45 4.36
N ALA A 343 30.79 19.40 4.14
CA ALA A 343 30.67 20.75 4.67
C ALA A 343 29.86 21.63 3.70
N GLU A 344 28.87 22.35 4.21
CA GLU A 344 28.06 23.30 3.42
C GLU A 344 28.90 24.50 2.95
N ASP A 345 29.74 25.05 3.82
CA ASP A 345 30.67 26.13 3.49
C ASP A 345 32.12 25.75 3.86
N LYS A 346 32.85 25.34 2.83
CA LYS A 346 34.24 24.87 2.90
C LYS A 346 35.26 25.98 3.16
N GLU A 347 34.85 27.26 3.12
CA GLU A 347 35.70 28.40 3.49
C GLU A 347 35.70 28.62 5.01
N ILE A 348 34.62 28.23 5.70
CA ILE A 348 34.46 28.33 7.16
C ILE A 348 35.03 27.07 7.84
N ALA A 349 34.64 25.87 7.38
CA ALA A 349 35.18 24.61 7.88
C ALA A 349 35.17 23.51 6.81
N THR A 350 36.13 22.59 6.87
CA THR A 350 36.13 21.38 6.03
C THR A 350 35.97 20.14 6.88
N VAL A 351 35.56 19.03 6.28
CA VAL A 351 35.45 17.73 6.95
C VAL A 351 36.11 16.64 6.11
N GLU A 352 36.86 15.76 6.75
CA GLU A 352 37.46 14.59 6.12
C GLU A 352 36.50 13.39 6.07
N SER A 353 36.83 12.36 5.29
CA SER A 353 36.02 11.14 5.18
C SER A 353 35.89 10.36 6.50
N ASN A 354 36.79 10.58 7.46
CA ASN A 354 36.73 10.00 8.81
C ASN A 354 35.90 10.84 9.79
N GLY A 355 35.33 11.98 9.37
CA GLY A 355 34.57 12.88 10.23
C GLY A 355 35.40 13.93 10.97
N THR A 356 36.70 14.08 10.69
CA THR A 356 37.51 15.15 11.29
C THR A 356 37.17 16.48 10.65
N ILE A 357 36.64 17.41 11.45
CA ILE A 357 36.29 18.77 11.06
C ILE A 357 37.51 19.67 11.29
N HIS A 358 37.89 20.43 10.28
CA HIS A 358 38.97 21.43 10.30
C HIS A 358 38.36 22.82 10.18
N ALA A 359 38.49 23.64 11.22
CA ALA A 359 38.03 25.03 11.20
C ALA A 359 39.02 25.93 10.44
N LYS A 360 38.54 26.74 9.51
CA LYS A 360 39.36 27.61 8.65
C LYS A 360 39.16 29.09 8.94
N SER A 361 37.94 29.58 8.76
CA SER A 361 37.62 31.01 8.82
C SER A 361 36.48 31.26 9.78
N ILE A 362 36.47 32.44 10.40
CA ILE A 362 35.38 32.86 11.29
C ILE A 362 34.02 32.82 10.58
N GLY A 363 33.00 32.33 11.28
CA GLY A 363 31.66 32.18 10.73
C GLY A 363 30.93 30.96 11.27
N THR A 364 29.77 30.67 10.70
CA THR A 364 28.95 29.50 11.04
C THR A 364 28.68 28.72 9.76
N THR A 365 28.91 27.42 9.80
CA THR A 365 28.58 26.48 8.71
C THR A 365 28.00 25.19 9.29
N SER A 366 27.49 24.31 8.44
CA SER A 366 27.00 23.00 8.85
C SER A 366 27.82 21.89 8.19
N ILE A 367 28.04 20.81 8.92
CA ILE A 367 28.54 19.54 8.39
C ILE A 367 27.35 18.58 8.29
N LEU A 368 27.07 18.12 7.09
CA LEU A 368 26.08 17.07 6.83
C LEU A 368 26.76 15.71 7.02
N ALA A 369 26.24 14.88 7.92
CA ALA A 369 26.61 13.49 8.09
C ALA A 369 25.49 12.59 7.54
N SER A 370 25.79 11.73 6.56
CA SER A 370 24.81 10.87 5.89
C SER A 370 25.30 9.44 5.77
N ASN A 371 24.40 8.47 5.90
CA ASN A 371 24.70 7.08 5.57
C ASN A 371 24.06 6.60 4.26
N GLY A 372 23.56 7.52 3.44
CA GLY A 372 22.83 7.21 2.21
C GLY A 372 21.31 7.09 2.40
N ASP A 373 20.86 6.58 3.54
CA ASP A 373 19.43 6.46 3.86
C ASP A 373 18.89 7.74 4.52
N MET A 374 19.65 8.28 5.48
CA MET A 374 19.29 9.45 6.27
C MET A 374 20.49 10.39 6.37
N SER A 375 20.21 11.65 6.68
CA SER A 375 21.24 12.65 6.95
C SER A 375 20.90 13.48 8.17
N THR A 376 21.93 13.92 8.91
CA THR A 376 21.83 14.86 10.02
C THR A 376 22.84 15.99 9.85
N ALA A 377 22.50 17.19 10.31
CA ALA A 377 23.34 18.37 10.20
C ALA A 377 23.95 18.73 11.56
N ILE A 378 25.24 19.06 11.56
CA ILE A 378 26.01 19.46 12.74
C ILE A 378 26.47 20.90 12.54
N THR A 379 26.10 21.80 13.44
CA THR A 379 26.48 23.21 13.34
C THR A 379 27.92 23.43 13.80
N VAL A 380 28.75 24.03 12.97
CA VAL A 380 30.13 24.42 13.27
C VAL A 380 30.19 25.94 13.36
N ILE A 381 30.65 26.46 14.51
CA ILE A 381 30.85 27.89 14.74
C ILE A 381 32.35 28.13 14.94
N VAL A 382 32.95 29.00 14.14
CA VAL A 382 34.38 29.35 14.22
C VAL A 382 34.53 30.79 14.71
N ASN A 383 35.18 30.99 15.87
CA ASN A 383 35.29 32.29 16.55
C ASN A 383 36.74 32.64 16.93
N GLU A 384 37.06 33.94 17.06
CA GLU A 384 38.40 34.46 17.37
C GLU A 384 38.77 34.51 18.88
N ILE A 385 37.83 34.30 19.82
CA ILE A 385 38.07 34.53 21.27
C ILE A 385 37.50 33.36 22.10
N GLY A 386 38.32 32.76 22.99
CA GLY A 386 37.96 31.58 23.78
C GLY A 386 37.67 31.82 25.28
N SER A 387 36.89 30.90 25.88
CA SER A 387 36.84 30.39 27.29
C SER A 387 35.43 29.80 27.53
N SER A 388 35.13 28.68 28.20
CA SER A 388 35.76 27.49 28.81
C SER A 388 34.69 26.36 28.66
N GLU A 389 34.87 25.04 28.82
CA GLU A 389 35.68 24.23 29.72
C GLU A 389 35.61 22.77 29.22
N GLN A 390 36.77 22.15 28.99
CA GLN A 390 36.95 20.75 29.36
C GLN A 390 37.29 20.76 30.85
N THR A 391 36.57 20.00 31.66
CA THR A 391 37.04 19.58 32.98
C THR A 391 36.77 18.09 33.12
N THR A 392 37.86 17.36 32.95
CA THR A 392 38.07 15.98 33.35
C THR A 392 37.71 15.82 34.82
N GLU A 393 37.07 14.70 35.13
CA GLU A 393 36.84 14.20 36.48
C GLU A 393 38.18 14.06 37.23
N GLU A 394 38.33 14.74 38.37
CA GLU A 394 39.12 14.23 39.49
C GLU A 394 38.69 14.91 40.81
N ASN A 395 38.45 14.08 41.81
CA ASN A 395 37.99 14.39 43.16
C ASN A 395 38.90 15.39 43.91
N VAL A 396 38.36 16.46 44.49
CA VAL A 396 38.68 16.91 45.88
C VAL A 396 37.51 17.74 46.43
N SER A 397 37.11 17.38 47.65
CA SER A 397 36.13 18.00 48.54
C SER A 397 36.52 19.39 49.07
N ILE A 398 35.48 20.16 49.45
CA ILE A 398 35.37 21.15 50.56
C ILE A 398 34.85 22.53 50.12
N GLU A 399 33.60 22.76 50.56
CA GLU A 399 32.98 23.97 51.13
C GLU A 399 33.06 25.32 50.39
N ALA A 400 31.87 25.72 49.94
CA ALA A 400 31.26 27.05 49.98
C ALA A 400 32.19 28.28 50.09
N THR A 401 32.17 29.13 49.05
CA THR A 401 31.70 30.53 49.14
C THR A 401 31.56 31.13 47.74
N SER A 402 30.30 31.34 47.34
CA SER A 402 29.72 32.44 46.54
C SER A 402 30.39 33.00 45.28
N ASN A 403 29.55 33.01 44.22
CA ASN A 403 29.44 33.95 43.09
C ASN A 403 30.28 33.72 41.81
N ARG A 404 29.65 33.04 40.84
CA ARG A 404 29.33 33.64 39.52
C ARG A 404 28.07 32.98 38.93
N VAL A 405 26.93 33.59 39.24
CA VAL A 405 25.61 33.38 38.64
C VAL A 405 25.65 33.87 37.19
N GLN A 406 25.32 33.00 36.22
CA GLN A 406 24.53 33.44 35.07
C GLN A 406 23.07 33.36 35.52
N ASN A 407 22.36 34.48 35.41
CA ASN A 407 21.04 34.71 35.98
C ASN A 407 20.00 33.72 35.43
N ILE A 408 19.80 32.62 36.15
CA ILE A 408 18.57 31.82 36.10
C ILE A 408 17.58 32.56 37.01
N SER A 409 16.38 32.87 36.52
CA SER A 409 15.32 33.47 37.35
C SER A 409 15.10 32.61 38.59
N GLU A 410 14.85 33.19 39.78
CA GLU A 410 14.60 32.42 41.01
C GLU A 410 13.50 31.36 40.80
N ASN A 411 12.53 31.67 39.93
CA ASN A 411 11.45 30.77 39.56
C ASN A 411 11.90 29.58 38.69
N ASP A 412 12.86 29.79 37.78
CA ASP A 412 13.38 28.74 36.91
C ASP A 412 14.22 27.72 37.70
N ALA A 413 15.00 28.19 38.68
CA ALA A 413 15.78 27.34 39.57
C ALA A 413 14.86 26.47 40.46
N GLU A 414 13.77 27.02 40.95
CA GLU A 414 12.76 26.27 41.71
C GLU A 414 12.09 25.21 40.82
N LEU A 415 11.70 25.56 39.59
CA LEU A 415 11.11 24.61 38.64
C LEU A 415 12.07 23.47 38.27
N ILE A 416 13.34 23.77 38.00
CA ILE A 416 14.37 22.75 37.74
C ILE A 416 14.52 21.81 38.95
N SER A 417 14.55 22.37 40.17
CA SER A 417 14.62 21.54 41.37
C SER A 417 13.39 20.62 41.52
N LYS A 418 12.19 21.09 41.15
CA LYS A 418 10.97 20.26 41.11
C LYS A 418 11.07 19.16 40.06
N ILE A 419 11.62 19.47 38.88
CA ILE A 419 11.87 18.51 37.80
C ILE A 419 12.87 17.45 38.24
N GLU A 420 13.93 17.80 38.96
CA GLU A 420 14.96 16.83 39.35
C GLU A 420 14.52 15.96 40.55
N ASN A 421 13.78 16.51 41.51
CA ASN A 421 13.58 15.87 42.82
C ASN A 421 12.19 15.24 43.08
N ASN A 422 11.15 15.53 42.29
CA ASN A 422 9.79 15.01 42.53
C ASN A 422 9.41 13.81 41.64
N PHE A 423 8.44 13.01 42.10
CA PHE A 423 7.77 11.99 41.27
C PHE A 423 6.46 12.56 40.70
N ASP A 424 6.21 12.27 39.42
CA ASP A 424 5.05 12.62 38.55
C ASP A 424 5.05 13.98 37.79
N ASP A 425 4.09 14.09 36.85
CA ASP A 425 3.88 15.19 35.89
C ASP A 425 3.78 16.56 36.57
N ILE A 426 4.43 17.56 35.97
CA ILE A 426 4.65 18.87 36.61
C ILE A 426 3.70 19.89 35.99
N GLU A 427 2.83 20.49 36.79
CA GLU A 427 1.88 21.50 36.32
C GLU A 427 2.30 22.90 36.74
N VAL A 428 2.41 23.83 35.78
CA VAL A 428 2.94 25.20 36.00
C VAL A 428 2.05 26.21 35.28
N ASN A 429 1.82 27.37 35.89
CA ASN A 429 1.11 28.46 35.22
C ASN A 429 2.02 29.18 34.21
N VAL A 430 1.49 29.58 33.05
CA VAL A 430 2.26 30.34 32.04
C VAL A 430 2.90 31.63 32.58
N LYS A 431 2.32 32.24 33.62
CA LYS A 431 2.87 33.45 34.27
C LYS A 431 4.17 33.16 35.04
N GLU A 432 4.36 31.92 35.47
CA GLU A 432 5.52 31.44 36.20
C GLU A 432 6.59 30.91 35.23
N CYS A 433 6.19 30.32 34.10
CA CYS A 433 7.09 29.87 33.05
C CYS A 433 6.64 30.43 31.71
N ASN A 434 7.11 31.63 31.37
CA ASN A 434 6.82 32.31 30.10
C ASN A 434 7.70 31.82 28.93
N VAL A 435 8.86 31.26 29.25
CA VAL A 435 9.79 30.64 28.32
C VAL A 435 10.33 29.37 28.97
N VAL A 436 10.14 28.22 28.32
CA VAL A 436 10.89 27.02 28.69
C VAL A 436 12.27 27.16 28.07
N ASN A 437 13.21 27.61 28.89
CA ASN A 437 14.58 27.85 28.48
C ASN A 437 15.39 26.56 28.42
N LYS A 438 16.63 26.67 27.93
CA LYS A 438 17.57 25.55 27.81
C LYS A 438 17.73 24.73 29.09
N SER A 439 17.85 25.38 30.24
CA SER A 439 18.09 24.70 31.52
C SER A 439 16.89 23.85 31.93
N ILE A 440 15.68 24.36 31.74
CA ILE A 440 14.43 23.62 32.04
C ILE A 440 14.24 22.47 31.05
N LEU A 441 14.45 22.72 29.75
CA LEU A 441 14.34 21.68 28.71
C LEU A 441 15.37 20.57 28.92
N LYS A 442 16.60 20.91 29.31
CA LYS A 442 17.64 19.95 29.63
C LYS A 442 17.22 19.08 30.81
N ALA A 443 16.71 19.67 31.89
CA ALA A 443 16.22 18.92 33.05
C ALA A 443 15.08 17.96 32.68
N LEU A 444 14.13 18.39 31.84
CA LEU A 444 13.05 17.53 31.34
C LEU A 444 13.58 16.39 30.47
N TYR A 445 14.52 16.68 29.57
CA TYR A 445 15.16 15.69 28.71
C TYR A 445 15.93 14.64 29.51
N GLU A 446 16.74 15.06 30.48
CA GLU A 446 17.56 14.15 31.30
C GLU A 446 16.70 13.29 32.24
N THR A 447 15.59 13.82 32.74
CA THR A 447 14.69 13.10 33.66
C THR A 447 13.59 12.32 32.93
N GLY A 448 13.34 12.62 31.65
CA GLY A 448 12.23 12.05 30.87
C GLY A 448 10.83 12.52 31.31
N LYS A 449 10.74 13.51 32.20
CA LYS A 449 9.48 13.94 32.82
C LYS A 449 8.63 14.84 31.92
N THR A 450 7.35 14.93 32.25
CA THR A 450 6.40 15.81 31.55
C THR A 450 6.17 17.09 32.33
N ILE A 451 6.09 18.20 31.62
CA ILE A 451 5.56 19.46 32.14
C ILE A 451 4.29 19.85 31.38
N HIS A 452 3.27 20.27 32.12
CA HIS A 452 2.02 20.85 31.63
C HIS A 452 1.99 22.33 32.01
N ILE A 453 1.91 23.19 30.99
CA ILE A 453 1.91 24.64 31.16
C ILE A 453 0.51 25.15 30.89
N LEU A 454 -0.13 25.67 31.94
CA LEU A 454 -1.50 26.17 31.91
C LEU A 454 -1.51 27.63 31.43
N GLY A 455 -2.02 27.83 30.23
CA GLY A 455 -2.26 29.15 29.65
C GLY A 455 -3.73 29.56 29.70
N GLU A 456 -4.02 30.77 29.21
CA GLU A 456 -5.39 31.25 29.08
C GLU A 456 -6.08 30.54 27.90
N GLY A 457 -6.85 29.48 28.21
CA GLY A 457 -7.62 28.72 27.22
C GLY A 457 -6.85 27.59 26.52
N TYR A 458 -5.64 27.27 26.99
CA TYR A 458 -4.85 26.14 26.50
C TYR A 458 -3.99 25.51 27.60
N THR A 459 -3.58 24.28 27.36
CA THR A 459 -2.55 23.56 28.11
C THR A 459 -1.49 23.07 27.14
N LEU A 460 -0.25 23.51 27.36
CA LEU A 460 0.89 23.11 26.55
C LEU A 460 1.66 22.02 27.29
N THR A 461 1.79 20.85 26.68
CA THR A 461 2.46 19.70 27.29
C THR A 461 3.77 19.43 26.57
N ILE A 462 4.85 19.28 27.35
CA ILE A 462 6.18 18.94 26.85
C ILE A 462 6.64 17.71 27.61
N LYS A 463 6.91 16.62 26.89
CA LYS A 463 7.44 15.39 27.47
C LYS A 463 8.94 15.35 27.25
N GLY A 464 9.71 15.01 28.29
CA GLY A 464 11.16 14.87 28.20
C GLY A 464 11.62 13.93 27.10
N SER A 465 10.87 12.83 26.85
CA SER A 465 11.12 11.87 25.77
C SER A 465 11.00 12.46 24.37
N ASP A 466 10.21 13.52 24.22
CA ASP A 466 9.86 14.11 22.93
C ASP A 466 10.74 15.32 22.60
N ILE A 467 11.61 15.72 23.55
CA ILE A 467 12.61 16.78 23.36
C ILE A 467 13.74 16.23 22.48
N VAL A 468 13.91 16.85 21.32
CA VAL A 468 14.97 16.54 20.34
C VAL A 468 16.15 17.50 20.49
N ASN A 469 15.87 18.75 20.86
CA ASN A 469 16.88 19.80 21.01
C ASN A 469 16.56 20.75 22.17
N TYR A 470 17.14 20.49 23.33
CA TYR A 470 17.03 21.36 24.50
C TYR A 470 17.80 22.68 24.36
N GLU A 471 18.59 22.91 23.30
CA GLU A 471 19.23 24.20 23.03
C GLU A 471 18.24 25.23 22.45
N ASN A 472 17.09 24.76 21.95
CA ASN A 472 16.00 25.65 21.56
C ASN A 472 15.32 26.21 22.81
N GLU A 473 14.50 27.24 22.63
CA GLU A 473 13.61 27.76 23.66
C GLU A 473 12.18 27.66 23.17
N LEU A 474 11.26 27.49 24.10
CA LEU A 474 9.83 27.50 23.79
C LEU A 474 9.16 28.67 24.49
N ASN A 475 8.69 29.64 23.71
CA ASN A 475 7.78 30.66 24.23
C ASN A 475 6.43 30.01 24.53
N THR A 476 6.06 29.99 25.80
CA THR A 476 4.85 29.34 26.30
C THR A 476 3.68 30.31 26.34
N ASN A 477 3.93 31.62 26.27
CA ASN A 477 2.91 32.65 26.28
C ASN A 477 2.29 32.80 24.89
N ILE A 478 1.44 31.83 24.55
CA ILE A 478 0.74 31.78 23.28
C ILE A 478 -0.44 32.76 23.32
N ASN A 479 -0.41 33.77 22.44
CA ASN A 479 -1.56 34.63 22.21
C ASN A 479 -2.58 33.90 21.32
N VAL A 480 -3.77 33.65 21.87
CA VAL A 480 -4.87 32.99 21.17
C VAL A 480 -5.92 34.03 20.79
N GLU A 481 -5.99 34.34 19.50
CA GLU A 481 -6.95 35.29 18.93
C GLU A 481 -8.19 34.57 18.40
N LYS A 482 -9.36 34.98 18.90
CA LYS A 482 -10.65 34.43 18.48
C LYS A 482 -11.40 35.42 17.61
N GLU A 483 -11.76 34.99 16.41
CA GLU A 483 -12.58 35.77 15.48
C GLU A 483 -13.62 34.86 14.83
N ASN A 484 -14.90 35.06 15.16
CA ASN A 484 -16.02 34.26 14.64
C ASN A 484 -15.79 32.74 14.81
N ASN A 485 -15.94 31.95 13.73
CA ASN A 485 -15.71 30.50 13.66
C ASN A 485 -14.22 30.12 13.49
N LYS A 486 -13.29 30.98 13.93
CA LYS A 486 -11.85 30.77 13.81
C LYS A 486 -11.12 31.08 15.11
N LEU A 487 -10.07 30.31 15.35
CA LEU A 487 -9.12 30.52 16.44
C LEU A 487 -7.71 30.49 15.86
N THR A 488 -6.95 31.56 16.08
CA THR A 488 -5.61 31.76 15.50
C THR A 488 -4.60 31.94 16.61
N PHE A 489 -3.45 31.28 16.48
CA PHE A 489 -2.38 31.38 17.46
C PHE A 489 -1.03 31.24 16.78
N VAL A 490 0.02 31.74 17.42
CA VAL A 490 1.40 31.67 16.92
C VAL A 490 2.23 30.86 17.89
N ILE A 491 2.87 29.81 17.38
CA ILE A 491 3.78 28.96 18.14
C ILE A 491 5.21 29.38 17.83
N ASN A 492 5.91 29.78 18.90
CA ASN A 492 7.34 30.10 18.94
C ASN A 492 7.85 31.10 17.90
N GLU A 493 6.97 31.92 17.32
CA GLU A 493 7.32 33.05 16.43
C GLU A 493 8.35 32.73 15.32
N GLY A 494 8.31 31.51 14.78
CA GLY A 494 9.24 31.05 13.73
C GLY A 494 10.59 30.53 14.22
N LYS A 495 10.84 30.52 15.54
CA LYS A 495 12.00 29.84 16.16
C LYS A 495 11.72 28.35 16.29
N ASN A 496 12.75 27.53 16.11
CA ASN A 496 12.65 26.07 16.20
C ASN A 496 12.07 25.61 17.54
N LEU A 497 11.19 24.61 17.50
CA LEU A 497 10.65 23.98 18.70
C LEU A 497 11.69 23.04 19.32
N PRO A 498 11.65 22.81 20.64
CA PRO A 498 12.56 21.88 21.29
C PRO A 498 12.30 20.41 20.94
N GLY A 499 11.16 20.11 20.31
CA GLY A 499 10.71 18.78 19.95
C GLY A 499 9.22 18.79 19.65
N LEU A 500 8.58 17.62 19.74
CA LEU A 500 7.13 17.51 19.65
C LEU A 500 6.50 18.08 20.92
N ILE A 501 5.52 18.96 20.77
CA ILE A 501 4.74 19.52 21.88
C ILE A 501 3.27 19.23 21.65
N THR A 502 2.53 18.92 22.72
CA THR A 502 1.08 18.69 22.63
C THR A 502 0.35 19.95 23.08
N LEU A 503 -0.52 20.49 22.23
CA LEU A 503 -1.38 21.61 22.56
C LEU A 503 -2.82 21.11 22.78
N GLN A 504 -3.30 21.28 24.00
CA GLN A 504 -4.70 21.05 24.35
C GLN A 504 -5.41 22.41 24.47
N LEU A 505 -6.56 22.56 23.84
CA LEU A 505 -7.38 23.76 23.87
C LEU A 505 -8.59 23.54 24.77
N SER A 506 -8.94 24.54 25.58
CA SER A 506 -10.11 24.47 26.47
C SER A 506 -11.44 24.50 25.71
N GLU A 507 -11.44 24.97 24.46
CA GLU A 507 -12.61 25.01 23.59
C GLU A 507 -12.46 24.03 22.41
N GLY A 508 -13.59 23.42 22.01
CA GLY A 508 -13.64 22.47 20.90
C GLY A 508 -14.65 22.85 19.82
N GLY A 509 -14.97 21.90 18.93
CA GLY A 509 -15.94 22.09 17.84
C GLY A 509 -15.34 22.56 16.51
N TYR A 510 -14.01 22.71 16.44
CA TYR A 510 -13.29 22.94 15.19
C TYR A 510 -13.19 21.64 14.38
N LYS A 511 -13.15 21.78 13.05
CA LYS A 511 -13.09 20.64 12.11
C LYS A 511 -11.85 20.67 11.22
N TYR A 512 -11.11 21.77 11.24
CA TYR A 512 -9.97 21.99 10.37
C TYR A 512 -8.87 22.72 11.13
N LEU A 513 -7.63 22.24 10.98
CA LEU A 513 -6.41 22.90 11.46
C LEU A 513 -5.57 23.29 10.24
N TYR A 514 -5.03 24.50 10.24
CA TYR A 514 -4.18 25.01 9.17
C TYR A 514 -2.89 25.61 9.73
N LEU A 515 -1.76 25.37 9.06
CA LEU A 515 -0.50 26.07 9.24
C LEU A 515 -0.34 27.09 8.11
N PHE A 516 -0.08 28.35 8.45
CA PHE A 516 0.15 29.41 7.47
C PHE A 516 1.61 29.40 6.99
N ASN A 517 1.81 29.21 5.69
CA ASN A 517 3.10 29.32 5.04
C ASN A 517 3.31 30.77 4.56
N GLU A 518 4.17 31.52 5.27
CA GLU A 518 4.44 32.93 4.97
C GLU A 518 5.08 33.12 3.59
N ALA A 519 6.03 32.25 3.22
CA ALA A 519 6.75 32.34 1.94
C ALA A 519 5.82 32.18 0.72
N LYS A 520 4.79 31.33 0.83
CA LYS A 520 3.81 31.08 -0.23
C LYS A 520 2.51 31.88 -0.06
N ASN A 521 2.36 32.60 1.05
CA ASN A 521 1.13 33.27 1.46
C ASN A 521 -0.11 32.36 1.35
N LYS A 522 0.01 31.12 1.85
CA LYS A 522 -1.01 30.07 1.72
C LYS A 522 -1.17 29.27 3.01
N TYR A 523 -2.39 28.83 3.28
CA TYR A 523 -2.69 27.91 4.38
C TYR A 523 -2.51 26.45 3.91
N GLN A 524 -1.77 25.67 4.68
CA GLN A 524 -1.65 24.22 4.55
C GLN A 524 -2.54 23.56 5.59
N GLN A 525 -3.52 22.76 5.15
CA GLN A 525 -4.35 22.00 6.08
C GLN A 525 -3.55 20.86 6.70
N LEU A 526 -3.58 20.75 8.02
CA LEU A 526 -3.02 19.65 8.78
C LEU A 526 -4.11 18.64 9.12
N LYS A 527 -3.75 17.36 9.10
CA LYS A 527 -4.65 16.27 9.50
C LYS A 527 -4.34 15.90 10.95
N VAL A 528 -5.31 16.10 11.84
CA VAL A 528 -5.22 15.72 13.25
C VAL A 528 -6.44 14.87 13.62
N LYS A 529 -6.28 13.96 14.58
CA LYS A 529 -7.35 13.07 15.05
C LYS A 529 -8.32 13.80 15.98
N ASP A 530 -7.79 14.70 16.81
CA ASP A 530 -8.53 15.54 17.74
C ASP A 530 -8.10 17.00 17.53
N PHE A 531 -9.07 17.90 17.37
CA PHE A 531 -8.83 19.33 17.13
C PHE A 531 -8.76 20.14 18.42
N SER A 532 -9.04 19.52 19.57
CA SER A 532 -8.89 20.09 20.90
C SER A 532 -7.63 19.58 21.62
N ASN A 533 -6.97 18.53 21.10
CA ASN A 533 -5.73 18.00 21.64
C ASN A 533 -4.86 17.42 20.51
N PHE A 534 -3.81 18.13 20.12
CA PHE A 534 -2.98 17.72 18.98
C PHE A 534 -1.51 18.08 19.17
N ASP A 535 -0.67 17.29 18.51
CA ASP A 535 0.77 17.48 18.55
C ASP A 535 1.24 18.46 17.47
N ILE A 536 2.26 19.23 17.81
CA ILE A 536 2.87 20.27 16.99
C ILE A 536 4.38 20.07 17.04
N ASP A 537 5.01 19.95 15.87
CA ASP A 537 6.46 19.80 15.69
C ASP A 537 7.10 20.99 14.97
N THR A 538 6.27 21.92 14.49
CA THR A 538 6.68 23.03 13.64
C THR A 538 6.27 24.37 14.28
N SER A 539 7.15 25.36 14.27
CA SER A 539 6.79 26.72 14.68
C SER A 539 6.00 27.43 13.59
N GLY A 540 5.11 28.35 13.96
CA GLY A 540 4.44 29.20 12.98
C GLY A 540 3.04 29.62 13.41
N LYS A 541 2.31 30.20 12.46
CA LYS A 541 0.94 30.69 12.67
C LYS A 541 -0.07 29.60 12.32
N TYR A 542 -0.86 29.21 13.30
CA TYR A 542 -1.90 28.19 13.18
C TYR A 542 -3.29 28.81 13.19
N THR A 543 -4.21 28.18 12.46
CA THR A 543 -5.63 28.57 12.45
C THR A 543 -6.52 27.34 12.52
N LEU A 544 -7.34 27.26 13.56
CA LEU A 544 -8.45 26.33 13.68
C LEU A 544 -9.73 26.96 13.13
N SER A 545 -10.55 26.18 12.44
CA SER A 545 -11.86 26.65 11.96
C SER A 545 -12.93 25.56 11.97
N VAL A 546 -14.18 25.98 12.20
CA VAL A 546 -15.36 25.13 12.07
C VAL A 546 -15.68 24.86 10.59
N ASP A 547 -15.44 25.85 9.74
CA ASP A 547 -15.71 25.81 8.31
C ASP A 547 -14.41 25.72 7.51
N LYS A 548 -14.44 25.09 6.33
CA LYS A 548 -13.26 24.98 5.47
C LYS A 548 -12.82 26.38 5.03
N LEU A 549 -11.54 26.72 5.20
CA LEU A 549 -11.03 28.02 4.77
C LEU A 549 -11.14 28.15 3.25
N ASN A 550 -12.05 29.02 2.80
CA ASN A 550 -12.22 29.32 1.38
C ASN A 550 -11.20 30.37 0.95
N VAL A 551 -9.93 29.96 0.81
CA VAL A 551 -8.87 30.80 0.25
C VAL A 551 -8.92 30.72 -1.27
N ILE A 552 -9.83 31.49 -1.88
CA ILE A 552 -9.78 31.79 -3.31
C ILE A 552 -8.92 33.06 -3.48
N PRO A 553 -7.67 32.96 -3.96
CA PRO A 553 -7.02 34.11 -4.53
C PRO A 553 -7.62 34.31 -5.93
N ILE A 554 -7.84 35.58 -6.32
CA ILE A 554 -8.41 36.03 -7.61
C ILE A 554 -9.92 36.28 -7.54
N SER A 555 -10.24 37.57 -7.44
CA SER A 555 -11.55 38.18 -7.63
C SER A 555 -12.26 37.57 -8.86
N ILE A 556 -13.29 36.75 -8.63
CA ILE A 556 -14.25 36.31 -9.66
C ILE A 556 -14.78 37.52 -10.43
N ILE A 557 -14.90 38.68 -9.76
CA ILE A 557 -15.27 39.96 -10.36
C ILE A 557 -14.27 40.37 -11.44
N ALA A 558 -12.96 40.14 -11.27
CA ALA A 558 -11.95 40.44 -12.30
C ALA A 558 -12.07 39.52 -13.53
N ILE A 559 -12.41 38.23 -13.34
CA ILE A 559 -12.64 37.28 -14.44
C ILE A 559 -13.94 37.64 -15.19
N ILE A 560 -14.99 38.03 -14.46
CA ILE A 560 -16.26 38.51 -15.06
C ILE A 560 -16.01 39.81 -15.83
N ILE A 561 -15.28 40.78 -15.27
CA ILE A 561 -14.95 42.04 -15.94
C ILE A 561 -14.14 41.77 -17.22
N ALA A 562 -13.13 40.91 -17.16
CA ALA A 562 -12.34 40.54 -18.35
C ALA A 562 -13.20 39.86 -19.43
N SER A 563 -14.13 38.99 -19.01
CA SER A 563 -15.05 38.30 -19.92
C SER A 563 -16.05 39.26 -20.58
N VAL A 564 -16.59 40.23 -19.82
CA VAL A 564 -17.50 41.27 -20.35
C VAL A 564 -16.78 42.19 -21.33
N ILE A 565 -15.54 42.59 -21.02
CA ILE A 565 -14.72 43.40 -21.93
C ILE A 565 -14.42 42.64 -23.23
N ALA A 566 -14.07 41.35 -23.14
CA ALA A 566 -13.84 40.51 -24.32
C ALA A 566 -15.11 40.37 -25.18
N LEU A 567 -16.28 40.17 -24.56
CA LEU A 567 -17.55 40.09 -25.28
C LEU A 567 -17.91 41.42 -25.97
N GLY A 568 -17.68 42.55 -25.30
CA GLY A 568 -17.88 43.88 -25.86
C GLY A 568 -16.99 44.15 -27.09
N LEU A 569 -15.73 43.72 -27.04
CA LEU A 569 -14.81 43.83 -28.18
C LEU A 569 -15.24 42.94 -29.36
N VAL A 570 -15.75 41.73 -29.10
CA VAL A 570 -16.28 40.83 -30.15
C VAL A 570 -17.54 41.41 -30.79
N ILE A 571 -18.48 41.94 -30.01
CA ILE A 571 -19.68 42.60 -30.54
C ILE A 571 -19.30 43.81 -31.39
N THR A 572 -18.38 44.64 -30.90
CA THR A 572 -17.89 45.82 -31.64
C THR A 572 -17.23 45.39 -32.96
N TYR A 573 -16.40 44.33 -32.94
CA TYR A 573 -15.80 43.77 -34.14
C TYR A 573 -16.85 43.27 -35.16
N ILE A 574 -17.89 42.57 -34.69
CA ILE A 574 -18.99 42.10 -35.54
C ILE A 574 -19.75 43.28 -36.16
N VAL A 575 -20.08 44.32 -35.38
CA VAL A 575 -20.78 45.51 -35.88
C VAL A 575 -19.95 46.25 -36.93
N VAL A 576 -18.67 46.49 -36.65
CA VAL A 576 -17.75 47.14 -37.59
C VAL A 576 -17.63 46.31 -38.87
N LYS A 577 -17.48 44.98 -38.77
CA LYS A 577 -17.36 44.11 -39.95
C LYS A 577 -18.66 44.03 -40.76
N LYS A 578 -19.83 44.05 -40.11
CA LYS A 578 -21.14 44.03 -40.79
C LYS A 578 -21.40 45.32 -41.57
N GLN A 579 -20.83 46.45 -41.14
CA GLN A 579 -20.93 47.74 -41.84
C GLN A 579 -20.13 47.78 -43.15
N TYR A 580 -19.16 46.87 -43.35
CA TYR A 580 -18.41 46.72 -44.61
C TYR A 580 -19.00 45.66 -45.56
N TRP A 581 -20.13 45.05 -45.23
CA TRP A 581 -20.83 44.10 -46.13
C TRP A 581 -21.85 44.76 -47.05
N PHE A 582 -22.10 46.06 -46.88
CA PHE A 582 -23.07 46.83 -47.66
C PHE A 582 -22.43 47.90 -48.54
N TRP A 583 -21.13 47.78 -48.83
CA TRP A 583 -20.41 48.59 -49.81
C TRP A 583 -19.64 47.74 -50.80
#